data_AF-A0A1H1S2X4-F1
#
_entry.id   AF-A0A1H1S2X4-F1
#
_cell.length_a   1.000
_cell.length_b   1.000
_cell.length_c   1.000
_cell.angle_alpha   90.00
_cell.angle_beta   90.00
_cell.angle_gamma   90.00
#
_symmetry.space_group_name_H-M   'P 1'
#
loop_
_entity.id
_entity.type
_entity.pdbx_description
1 polymer ?
#
loop_
_entity_poly.entity_id
_entity_poly.type
_entity_poly.pdbx_seq_one_letter_code
_entity_poly.pdbx_strand_id
1 'polypeptide(L)'
;MNAVVVHVGSAVPELEPDLHAVCDLCAQNVPPDDGYLWVDNDEIARCEQKTAAWEAEHPATENMTGDNLRTRPGPARWRVTHTACDPGSRGDAYAIELDRISTFRDLAGWTIHLQGKKWFRYTDWDELAEDALGAGGGRLVSRYTEPWHG
;
A
#
# COMPACT_ATOMS: atom_id res chain seq x y z
N MET A 1 -8.14 6.33 -58.00
CA MET A 1 -8.42 5.41 -56.87
C MET A 1 -7.80 6.03 -55.63
N ASN A 2 -8.62 6.61 -54.74
CA ASN A 2 -8.14 7.27 -53.53
C ASN A 2 -8.11 6.24 -52.38
N ALA A 3 -6.96 6.08 -51.75
CA ALA A 3 -6.82 5.29 -50.53
C ALA A 3 -7.33 6.11 -49.34
N VAL A 4 -8.35 5.59 -48.65
CA VAL A 4 -8.81 6.09 -47.36
C VAL A 4 -7.88 5.51 -46.30
N VAL A 5 -7.09 6.35 -45.64
CA VAL A 5 -6.35 5.96 -44.44
C VAL A 5 -7.29 6.10 -43.25
N VAL A 6 -7.74 4.97 -42.71
CA VAL A 6 -8.52 4.92 -41.47
C VAL A 6 -7.52 4.97 -40.30
N HIS A 7 -7.52 6.07 -39.54
CA HIS A 7 -6.83 6.13 -38.25
C HIS A 7 -7.65 5.35 -37.22
N VAL A 8 -7.16 4.18 -36.83
CA VAL A 8 -7.66 3.47 -35.65
C VAL A 8 -7.03 4.17 -34.45
N GLY A 9 -7.82 4.96 -33.72
CA GLY A 9 -7.39 5.53 -32.45
C GLY A 9 -7.08 4.41 -31.46
N SER A 10 -5.82 4.32 -31.01
CA SER A 10 -5.46 3.50 -29.85
C SER A 10 -6.09 4.11 -28.60
N ALA A 11 -7.30 3.69 -28.28
CA ALA A 11 -7.75 3.73 -26.89
C ALA A 11 -6.90 2.68 -26.15
N VAL A 12 -6.04 3.13 -25.24
CA VAL A 12 -5.48 2.23 -24.23
C VAL A 12 -6.71 1.69 -23.47
N PRO A 13 -6.98 0.38 -23.45
CA PRO A 13 -8.08 -0.13 -22.67
C PRO A 13 -7.87 0.32 -21.22
N GLU A 14 -8.90 0.90 -20.61
CA GLU A 14 -8.93 1.10 -19.17
C GLU A 14 -8.62 -0.26 -18.54
N LEU A 15 -7.52 -0.32 -17.77
CA LEU A 15 -7.15 -1.55 -17.09
C LEU A 15 -8.23 -1.77 -16.03
N GLU A 16 -8.94 -2.90 -16.16
CA GLU A 16 -9.85 -3.35 -15.12
C GLU A 16 -9.09 -3.41 -13.78
N PRO A 17 -9.75 -3.07 -12.65
CA PRO A 17 -9.11 -3.12 -11.35
C PRO A 17 -8.69 -4.56 -11.01
N ASP A 18 -7.37 -4.77 -10.94
CA ASP A 18 -6.74 -6.04 -10.57
C ASP A 18 -6.66 -6.21 -9.04
N LEU A 19 -6.86 -5.13 -8.29
CA LEU A 19 -6.81 -5.09 -6.83
C LEU A 19 -8.18 -4.75 -6.25
N HIS A 20 -8.53 -5.38 -5.14
CA HIS A 20 -9.67 -4.99 -4.32
C HIS A 20 -9.21 -4.70 -2.89
N ALA A 21 -9.89 -3.74 -2.26
CA ALA A 21 -9.53 -3.24 -0.95
C ALA A 21 -10.52 -3.75 0.09
N VAL A 22 -10.03 -4.14 1.27
CA VAL A 22 -10.84 -4.59 2.41
C VAL A 22 -10.69 -3.59 3.55
N CYS A 23 -11.81 -3.06 4.03
CA CYS A 23 -11.80 -2.07 5.10
C CYS A 23 -11.30 -2.68 6.42
N ASP A 24 -10.27 -2.09 7.01
CA ASP A 24 -9.71 -2.51 8.30
C ASP A 24 -10.69 -2.33 9.48
N LEU A 25 -11.75 -1.53 9.31
CA LEU A 25 -12.73 -1.24 10.38
C LEU A 25 -13.97 -2.12 10.34
N CYS A 26 -14.51 -2.40 9.15
CA CYS A 26 -15.76 -3.18 9.00
C CYS A 26 -15.56 -4.52 8.29
N ALA A 27 -14.34 -4.83 7.84
CA ALA A 27 -13.97 -6.03 7.09
C ALA A 27 -14.77 -6.24 5.79
N GLN A 28 -15.44 -5.19 5.27
CA GLN A 28 -16.15 -5.24 4.00
C GLN A 28 -15.27 -4.70 2.86
N ASN A 29 -15.57 -5.14 1.63
CA ASN A 29 -14.94 -4.59 0.44
C ASN A 29 -15.20 -3.09 0.33
N VAL A 30 -14.16 -2.34 -0.06
CA VAL A 30 -14.23 -0.91 -0.34
C VAL A 30 -14.24 -0.71 -1.84
N PRO A 31 -15.30 -0.11 -2.41
CA PRO A 31 -15.30 0.32 -3.81
C PRO A 31 -14.12 1.26 -4.10
N PRO A 32 -13.53 1.22 -5.31
CA PRO A 32 -12.42 2.12 -5.66
C PRO A 32 -12.74 3.60 -5.45
N ASP A 33 -13.98 4.02 -5.61
CA ASP A 33 -14.46 5.41 -5.51
C ASP A 33 -14.94 5.83 -4.11
N ASP A 34 -14.91 4.94 -3.11
CA ASP A 34 -15.50 5.20 -1.78
C ASP A 34 -14.49 5.16 -0.62
N GLY A 35 -13.20 5.01 -0.89
CA GLY A 35 -12.26 4.88 0.21
C GLY A 35 -10.83 5.21 -0.11
N TYR A 36 -10.00 4.96 0.91
CA TYR A 36 -8.62 5.41 0.90
C TYR A 36 -7.72 4.39 1.58
N LEU A 37 -6.52 4.30 1.04
CA LEU A 37 -5.36 3.70 1.64
C LEU A 37 -4.54 4.83 2.31
N TRP A 38 -4.28 4.74 3.61
CA TRP A 38 -3.66 5.85 4.35
C TRP A 38 -2.76 5.38 5.49
N VAL A 39 -1.87 6.24 5.92
CA VAL A 39 -1.00 6.05 7.08
C VAL A 39 -0.94 7.34 7.89
N ASP A 40 -0.94 7.21 9.21
CA ASP A 40 -0.92 8.34 10.15
C ASP A 40 0.50 8.94 10.23
N ASN A 41 0.67 10.25 9.97
CA ASN A 41 1.98 10.90 10.03
C ASN A 41 2.55 10.93 11.46
N ASP A 42 1.72 11.01 12.49
CA ASP A 42 2.19 10.92 13.89
C ASP A 42 2.66 9.50 14.21
N GLU A 43 2.02 8.47 13.64
CA GLU A 43 2.48 7.09 13.77
C GLU A 43 3.82 6.89 13.07
N ILE A 44 3.98 7.42 11.85
CA ILE A 44 5.25 7.46 11.14
C ILE A 44 6.33 8.13 11.98
N ALA A 45 6.07 9.33 12.49
CA ALA A 45 7.04 10.09 13.27
C ALA A 45 7.45 9.35 14.55
N ARG A 46 6.49 8.70 15.23
CA ARG A 46 6.78 7.83 16.39
C ARG A 46 7.63 6.62 16.00
N CYS A 47 7.35 5.97 14.88
CA CYS A 47 8.12 4.82 14.41
C CYS A 47 9.53 5.22 14.00
N GLU A 48 9.71 6.35 13.32
CA GLU A 48 11.03 6.91 12.99
C GLU A 48 11.86 7.16 14.26
N GLN A 49 11.30 7.88 15.23
CA GLN A 49 12.00 8.19 16.49
C GLN A 49 12.39 6.92 17.27
N LYS A 50 11.46 5.98 17.43
CA LYS A 50 11.73 4.73 18.15
C LYS A 50 12.75 3.87 17.42
N THR A 51 12.67 3.80 16.09
CA THR A 51 13.61 3.02 15.28
C THR A 51 15.01 3.61 15.37
N ALA A 52 15.15 4.93 15.26
CA ALA A 52 16.43 5.61 15.42
C ALA A 52 17.04 5.41 16.82
N ALA A 53 16.21 5.47 17.88
CA ALA A 53 16.67 5.19 19.24
C ALA A 53 17.14 3.74 19.40
N TRP A 54 16.38 2.79 18.86
CA TRP A 54 16.75 1.37 18.88
C TRP A 54 18.03 1.10 18.07
N GLU A 55 18.19 1.69 16.89
CA GLU A 55 19.39 1.57 16.03
C GLU A 55 20.64 2.20 16.69
N ALA A 56 20.46 3.22 17.53
CA ALA A 56 21.57 3.80 18.32
C ALA A 56 22.04 2.86 19.44
N GLU A 57 21.14 2.05 20.00
CA GLU A 57 21.44 1.04 21.01
C GLU A 57 21.95 -0.28 20.42
N HIS A 58 21.57 -0.58 19.16
CA HIS A 58 21.87 -1.83 18.45
C HIS A 58 22.53 -1.52 17.10
N PRO A 59 23.85 -1.28 17.06
CA PRO A 59 24.56 -0.90 15.84
C PRO A 59 24.45 -1.98 14.77
N ALA A 60 24.43 -1.60 13.48
CA ALA A 60 24.23 -2.51 12.35
C ALA A 60 25.27 -3.64 12.21
N THR A 61 26.41 -3.54 12.92
CA THR A 61 27.44 -4.57 13.02
C THR A 61 27.11 -5.67 14.04
N GLU A 62 26.13 -5.44 14.91
CA GLU A 62 25.62 -6.44 15.84
C GLU A 62 24.74 -7.44 15.09
N ASN A 63 24.88 -8.73 15.42
CA ASN A 63 24.01 -9.75 14.85
C ASN A 63 22.59 -9.58 15.37
N MET A 64 21.61 -9.71 14.48
CA MET A 64 20.20 -9.73 14.88
C MET A 64 19.95 -10.96 15.76
N THR A 65 19.69 -10.73 17.05
CA THR A 65 19.28 -11.78 18.00
C THR A 65 17.76 -11.80 18.13
N GLY A 66 17.21 -12.92 18.63
CA GLY A 66 15.76 -13.01 18.90
C GLY A 66 15.27 -11.98 19.93
N ASP A 67 16.10 -11.62 20.91
CA ASP A 67 15.76 -10.58 21.88
C ASP A 67 15.75 -9.18 21.27
N ASN A 68 16.76 -8.85 20.44
CA ASN A 68 16.82 -7.55 19.77
C ASN A 68 15.69 -7.40 18.74
N LEU A 69 15.31 -8.48 18.04
CA LEU A 69 14.18 -8.48 17.12
C LEU A 69 12.85 -8.18 17.85
N ARG A 70 12.67 -8.71 19.05
CA ARG A 70 11.46 -8.50 19.86
C ARG A 70 11.33 -7.08 20.40
N THR A 71 12.45 -6.39 20.62
CA THR A 71 12.46 -4.99 21.07
C THR A 71 12.46 -3.99 19.91
N ARG A 72 12.69 -4.45 18.67
CA ARG A 72 12.64 -3.61 17.48
C ARG A 72 11.23 -3.04 17.30
N PRO A 73 11.10 -1.72 17.13
CA PRO A 73 9.81 -1.10 16.86
C PRO A 73 9.19 -1.63 15.56
N GLY A 74 7.89 -1.91 15.59
CA GLY A 74 7.13 -2.23 14.39
C GLY A 74 6.95 -1.00 13.49
N PRO A 75 6.75 -1.21 12.18
CA PRO A 75 6.47 -0.14 11.23
C PRO A 75 5.11 0.53 11.50
N ALA A 76 4.96 1.76 11.03
CA ALA A 76 3.67 2.44 10.98
C ALA A 76 2.76 1.76 9.96
N ARG A 77 1.53 1.46 10.38
CA ARG A 77 0.61 0.65 9.57
C ARG A 77 -0.18 1.48 8.55
N TRP A 78 -0.10 1.09 7.29
CA TRP A 78 -1.05 1.49 6.27
C TRP A 78 -2.42 0.85 6.54
N ARG A 79 -3.48 1.62 6.31
CA ARG A 79 -4.86 1.25 6.60
C ARG A 79 -5.74 1.51 5.39
N VAL A 80 -6.72 0.65 5.18
CA VAL A 80 -7.78 0.81 4.19
C VAL A 80 -9.07 1.08 4.91
N THR A 81 -9.79 2.14 4.52
CA THR A 81 -11.10 2.47 5.11
C THR A 81 -12.04 3.04 4.07
N HIS A 82 -13.33 2.71 4.18
CA HIS A 82 -14.40 3.50 3.54
C HIS A 82 -14.36 4.94 4.07
N THR A 83 -14.82 5.89 3.26
CA THR A 83 -15.03 7.28 3.64
C THR A 83 -15.96 7.38 4.85
N ALA A 84 -17.02 6.57 4.86
CA ALA A 84 -18.01 6.55 5.95
C ALA A 84 -17.52 5.87 7.23
N CYS A 85 -16.58 4.93 7.14
CA CYS A 85 -16.05 4.23 8.32
C CYS A 85 -15.09 5.08 9.14
N ASP A 86 -14.49 6.10 8.52
CA ASP A 86 -13.55 7.00 9.17
C ASP A 86 -13.81 8.48 8.83
N PRO A 87 -14.90 9.07 9.36
CA PRO A 87 -15.27 10.45 9.05
C PRO A 87 -14.42 11.52 9.76
N GLY A 88 -13.43 11.13 10.59
CA GLY A 88 -12.76 12.09 11.48
C GLY A 88 -11.29 11.83 11.86
N SER A 89 -10.67 10.71 11.49
CA SER A 89 -9.31 10.38 12.01
C SER A 89 -8.14 10.86 11.16
N ARG A 90 -8.38 11.52 10.02
CA ARG A 90 -7.34 11.76 8.99
C ARG A 90 -6.61 13.10 9.05
N GLY A 91 -6.75 13.84 10.15
CA GLY A 91 -6.30 15.23 10.27
C GLY A 91 -4.87 15.48 9.75
N ASP A 92 -3.95 14.56 10.01
CA ASP A 92 -2.58 14.58 9.50
C ASP A 92 -2.16 13.22 8.90
N ALA A 93 -3.05 12.57 8.13
CA ALA A 93 -2.71 11.31 7.46
C ALA A 93 -2.15 11.55 6.05
N TYR A 94 -1.19 10.74 5.63
CA TYR A 94 -0.86 10.59 4.22
C TYR A 94 -1.82 9.58 3.58
N ALA A 95 -2.61 10.02 2.60
CA ALA A 95 -3.68 9.21 2.01
C ALA A 95 -3.57 9.11 0.48
N ILE A 96 -4.03 7.97 -0.04
CA ILE A 96 -4.16 7.62 -1.45
C ILE A 96 -5.62 7.21 -1.66
N GLU A 97 -6.32 7.85 -2.58
CA GLU A 97 -7.66 7.42 -3.01
C GLU A 97 -7.56 6.03 -3.66
N LEU A 98 -8.51 5.14 -3.38
CA LEU A 98 -8.41 3.75 -3.81
C LEU A 98 -8.46 3.57 -5.33
N ASP A 99 -9.18 4.44 -6.05
CA ASP A 99 -9.21 4.48 -7.51
C ASP A 99 -7.80 4.71 -8.10
N ARG A 100 -6.94 5.47 -7.41
CA ARG A 100 -5.56 5.75 -7.79
C ARG A 100 -4.57 4.64 -7.45
N ILE A 101 -5.00 3.54 -6.82
CA ILE A 101 -4.17 2.36 -6.51
C ILE A 101 -4.90 1.04 -6.79
N SER A 102 -5.78 1.05 -7.78
CA SER A 102 -6.69 -0.07 -8.07
C SER A 102 -6.08 -1.14 -8.99
N THR A 103 -4.90 -0.91 -9.55
CA THR A 103 -4.17 -1.86 -10.41
C THR A 103 -2.75 -2.14 -9.92
N PHE A 104 -2.14 -3.23 -10.39
CA PHE A 104 -0.71 -3.51 -10.14
C PHE A 104 0.21 -2.41 -10.69
N ARG A 105 -0.16 -1.81 -11.82
CA ARG A 105 0.59 -0.68 -12.38
C ARG A 105 0.58 0.50 -11.41
N ASP A 106 -0.58 0.81 -10.84
CA ASP A 106 -0.72 1.92 -9.91
C ASP A 106 0.04 1.66 -8.61
N LEU A 107 -0.07 0.43 -8.06
CA LEU A 107 0.70 0.01 -6.89
C LEU A 107 2.22 0.16 -7.12
N ALA A 108 2.72 -0.25 -8.29
CA ALA A 108 4.12 -0.06 -8.66
C ALA A 108 4.50 1.43 -8.77
N GLY A 109 3.64 2.24 -9.39
CA GLY A 109 3.83 3.69 -9.50
C GLY A 109 3.90 4.38 -8.14
N TRP A 110 2.99 4.04 -7.23
CA TRP A 110 3.00 4.53 -5.85
C TRP A 110 4.21 4.04 -5.07
N THR A 111 4.64 2.80 -5.27
CA THR A 111 5.85 2.28 -4.64
C THR A 111 7.07 3.12 -5.01
N ILE A 112 7.25 3.44 -6.30
CA ILE A 112 8.34 4.30 -6.78
C ILE A 112 8.22 5.71 -6.19
N HIS A 113 7.02 6.29 -6.20
CA HIS A 113 6.78 7.62 -5.63
C HIS A 113 7.10 7.68 -4.12
N LEU A 114 6.69 6.65 -3.38
CA LEU A 114 6.89 6.57 -1.94
C LEU A 114 8.35 6.27 -1.57
N GLN A 115 9.10 5.51 -2.37
CA GLN A 115 10.55 5.33 -2.17
C GLN A 115 11.33 6.64 -2.14
N GLY A 116 10.81 7.71 -2.78
CA GLY A 116 11.36 9.05 -2.70
C GLY A 116 11.15 9.76 -1.35
N LYS A 117 10.33 9.20 -0.44
CA LYS A 117 10.00 9.76 0.87
C LYS A 117 10.91 9.15 1.93
N LYS A 118 11.56 10.01 2.74
CA LYS A 118 12.46 9.57 3.82
C LYS A 118 11.79 8.64 4.83
N TRP A 119 10.50 8.85 5.06
CA TRP A 119 9.72 8.10 6.03
C TRP A 119 9.24 6.72 5.54
N PHE A 120 9.34 6.43 4.25
CA PHE A 120 8.80 5.21 3.63
C PHE A 120 9.27 3.92 4.31
N ARG A 121 10.56 3.87 4.65
CA ARG A 121 11.21 2.73 5.34
C ARG A 121 10.67 2.45 6.75
N TYR A 122 9.85 3.33 7.30
CA TYR A 122 9.25 3.18 8.64
C TYR A 122 7.78 2.78 8.56
N THR A 123 7.30 2.33 7.39
CA THR A 123 5.93 1.88 7.17
C THR A 123 5.89 0.43 6.71
N ASP A 124 4.75 -0.25 6.85
CA ASP A 124 4.52 -1.63 6.43
C ASP A 124 4.06 -1.74 4.96
N TRP A 125 4.58 -0.86 4.11
CA TRP A 125 4.22 -0.85 2.69
C TRP A 125 4.65 -2.14 1.97
N ASP A 126 5.75 -2.75 2.40
CA ASP A 126 6.20 -4.06 1.93
C ASP A 126 5.16 -5.14 2.22
N GLU A 127 4.67 -5.23 3.46
CA GLU A 127 3.59 -6.16 3.84
C GLU A 127 2.32 -5.91 2.99
N LEU A 128 1.94 -4.64 2.79
CA LEU A 128 0.82 -4.27 1.93
C LEU A 128 1.02 -4.73 0.47
N ALA A 129 2.23 -4.57 -0.07
CA ALA A 129 2.54 -4.95 -1.45
C ALA A 129 2.57 -6.49 -1.60
N GLU A 130 3.03 -7.21 -0.58
CA GLU A 130 2.99 -8.67 -0.52
C GLU A 130 1.56 -9.20 -0.48
N ASP A 131 0.68 -8.60 0.33
CA ASP A 131 -0.76 -8.90 0.35
C ASP A 131 -1.37 -8.73 -1.06
N ALA A 132 -1.04 -7.63 -1.72
CA ALA A 132 -1.54 -7.33 -3.06
C ALA A 132 -1.04 -8.33 -4.12
N LEU A 133 0.08 -9.01 -3.88
CA LEU A 133 0.61 -10.08 -4.74
C LEU A 133 0.04 -11.47 -4.42
N GLY A 134 -0.88 -11.57 -3.45
CA GLY A 134 -1.52 -12.84 -3.05
C GLY A 134 -0.71 -13.66 -2.06
N ALA A 135 0.34 -13.09 -1.46
CA ALA A 135 1.12 -13.74 -0.41
C ALA A 135 0.42 -13.71 0.97
N GLY A 136 -0.72 -13.00 1.08
CA GLY A 136 -1.46 -12.81 2.33
C GLY A 136 -2.98 -12.64 2.13
N GLY A 137 -3.69 -12.52 3.26
CA GLY A 137 -5.14 -12.29 3.32
C GLY A 137 -5.51 -10.87 3.74
N GLY A 138 -4.62 -9.91 3.48
CA GLY A 138 -4.69 -8.58 4.06
C GLY A 138 -5.61 -7.59 3.33
N ARG A 139 -5.22 -6.32 3.36
CA ARG A 139 -6.14 -5.18 3.12
C ARG A 139 -6.21 -4.68 1.67
N LEU A 140 -5.22 -5.03 0.85
CA LEU A 140 -5.22 -4.82 -0.59
C LEU A 140 -4.91 -6.17 -1.23
N VAL A 141 -5.83 -6.71 -2.02
CA VAL A 141 -5.80 -8.12 -2.43
C VAL A 141 -5.97 -8.23 -3.92
N SER A 142 -5.16 -9.07 -4.54
CA SER A 142 -5.28 -9.39 -5.96
C SER A 142 -6.59 -10.10 -6.28
N ARG A 143 -7.20 -9.75 -7.41
CA ARG A 143 -8.21 -10.58 -8.08
C ARG A 143 -7.60 -11.66 -8.97
N TYR A 144 -6.30 -11.59 -9.22
CA TYR A 144 -5.59 -12.59 -9.99
C TYR A 144 -5.53 -13.90 -9.20
N THR A 145 -6.32 -14.88 -9.64
CA THR A 145 -6.13 -16.28 -9.27
C THR A 145 -5.15 -16.90 -10.25
N GLU A 146 -4.05 -17.50 -9.77
CA GLU A 146 -3.10 -18.18 -10.65
C GLU A 146 -3.81 -19.24 -11.50
N PRO A 147 -3.64 -19.24 -12.84
CA PRO A 147 -4.36 -20.14 -13.73
C PRO A 147 -3.82 -21.58 -13.76
N TRP A 148 -2.77 -21.89 -12.98
CA TRP A 148 -2.02 -23.15 -13.10
C TRP A 148 -2.31 -24.20 -12.00
N HIS A 149 -3.24 -23.92 -11.09
CA HIS A 149 -3.69 -24.86 -10.05
C HIS A 149 -5.12 -25.35 -10.28
N GLY A 150 -5.37 -25.93 -11.47
CA GLY A 150 -6.60 -26.62 -11.86
C GLY A 150 -6.39 -28.12 -12.05
#